data_AF-A0A9P7YXY9-F1
#
_entry.id   AF-A0A9P7YXY9-F1
#
_cell.length_a   1.000
_cell.length_b   1.000
_cell.length_c   1.000
_cell.angle_alpha   90.00
_cell.angle_beta   90.00
_cell.angle_gamma   90.00
#
_symmetry.space_group_name_H-M   'P 1'
#
loop_
_entity.id
_entity.type
_entity.pdbx_description
1 polymer ?
#
loop_
_entity_poly.entity_id
_entity_poly.type
_entity_poly.pdbx_seq_one_letter_code
_entity_poly.pdbx_strand_id
1 'polypeptide(L)'
;LSKIFTNILQDPGFESAYVIIDALDECVTDLPLLLQFINDTSSASPRVKWIISSGNWPKIEEQVNKFEQKDQLRLELNEDSIAAAVRTYIKFKVAELAKWKKYNAKLANSVREILYKNADATFLWVALILQELEKTDRRKALKVVEAFPPGLDPLYKRMMAQVSESEDADLCKRIFSIVMVVKRPIKLRELVSLDDTLHKLNYPEDISEDIEDLEQTLGQCGSFLTVRESTVYFVHQSAKDFLLQENTPQGLFYSRVGEVNHIIFSRSLQIMSMTLRRDIYSLKFPGITIDQVKQPDPDPFAGVRYSCIYWIDHLFEYQSRKDTIQNLEASGLVYTFLRQYFLYWLEVLSLLKSVSEGIVMVQKLEDLQVCFETAFSI
;
A
#
# COMPACT_ATOMS: atom_id res chain seq x y z
N LEU A 1 -23.37 1.03 1.44
CA LEU A 1 -22.57 1.87 2.38
C LEU A 1 -22.96 3.34 2.32
N SER A 2 -22.93 4.00 1.16
CA SER A 2 -23.31 5.43 0.99
C SER A 2 -24.63 5.80 1.68
N LYS A 3 -25.72 5.05 1.45
CA LYS A 3 -27.03 5.31 2.08
C LYS A 3 -27.01 5.29 3.61
N ILE A 4 -26.24 4.38 4.22
CA ILE A 4 -26.11 4.30 5.68
C ILE A 4 -25.38 5.55 6.17
N PHE A 5 -24.28 5.91 5.52
CA PHE A 5 -23.51 7.09 5.89
C PHE A 5 -24.32 8.39 5.71
N THR A 6 -25.08 8.53 4.61
CA THR A 6 -26.02 9.64 4.42
C THR A 6 -27.03 9.74 5.56
N ASN A 7 -27.63 8.61 5.97
CA ASN A 7 -28.58 8.61 7.09
C ASN A 7 -27.92 9.06 8.40
N ILE A 8 -26.67 8.63 8.67
CA ILE A 8 -25.90 9.08 9.83
C ILE A 8 -25.68 10.60 9.77
N LEU A 9 -25.25 11.13 8.61
CA LEU A 9 -24.99 12.55 8.42
C LEU A 9 -26.27 13.41 8.52
N GLN A 10 -27.43 12.83 8.21
CA GLN A 10 -28.73 13.51 8.28
C GLN A 10 -29.41 13.37 9.64
N ASP A 11 -28.91 12.52 10.54
CA ASP A 11 -29.51 12.27 11.85
C ASP A 11 -29.72 13.62 12.59
N PRO A 12 -30.97 13.91 13.03
CA PRO A 12 -31.28 15.14 13.74
C PRO A 12 -30.57 15.25 15.10
N GLY A 13 -30.04 14.15 15.64
CA GLY A 13 -29.23 14.13 16.86
C GLY A 13 -27.87 14.84 16.73
N PHE A 14 -27.37 15.07 15.52
CA PHE A 14 -26.14 15.84 15.29
C PHE A 14 -26.44 17.29 14.90
N GLU A 15 -25.95 18.24 15.70
CA GLU A 15 -26.04 19.67 15.37
C GLU A 15 -25.15 20.03 14.17
N SER A 16 -23.96 19.42 14.08
CA SER A 16 -23.05 19.53 12.93
C SER A 16 -22.15 18.30 12.85
N ALA A 17 -21.81 17.88 11.64
CA ALA A 17 -20.86 16.81 11.36
C ALA A 17 -19.67 17.36 10.57
N TYR A 18 -18.46 17.10 11.05
CA TYR A 18 -17.21 17.44 10.37
C TYR A 18 -16.55 16.15 9.92
N VAL A 19 -16.39 15.98 8.62
CA VAL A 19 -15.76 14.79 8.05
C VAL A 19 -14.44 15.20 7.42
N ILE A 20 -13.35 14.58 7.87
CA ILE A 20 -12.01 14.85 7.40
C ILE A 20 -11.56 13.65 6.57
N ILE A 21 -11.23 13.89 5.31
CA ILE A 21 -10.57 12.91 4.45
C ILE A 21 -9.14 13.39 4.23
N ASP A 22 -8.20 12.60 4.73
CA ASP A 22 -6.79 12.85 4.50
C ASP A 22 -6.31 12.12 3.24
N ALA A 23 -5.41 12.76 2.47
CA ALA A 23 -4.75 12.22 1.29
C ALA A 23 -5.71 11.58 0.28
N LEU A 24 -6.70 12.35 -0.20
CA LEU A 24 -7.72 11.86 -1.14
C LEU A 24 -7.10 11.27 -2.42
N ASP A 25 -5.93 11.73 -2.84
CA ASP A 25 -5.19 11.18 -3.97
C ASP A 25 -4.63 9.77 -3.76
N GLU A 26 -4.57 9.28 -2.52
CA GLU A 26 -4.27 7.86 -2.21
C GLU A 26 -5.50 6.94 -2.40
N CYS A 27 -6.66 7.49 -2.77
CA CYS A 27 -7.87 6.71 -3.05
C CYS A 27 -7.75 5.95 -4.38
N VAL A 28 -7.41 4.66 -4.28
CA VAL A 28 -7.15 3.79 -5.45
C VAL A 28 -8.41 3.25 -6.13
N THR A 29 -9.55 3.17 -5.43
CA THR A 29 -10.82 2.64 -5.96
C THR A 29 -11.97 3.59 -5.71
N ASP A 30 -12.89 3.70 -6.67
CA ASP A 30 -14.15 4.44 -6.53
C ASP A 30 -14.01 5.93 -6.17
N LEU A 31 -12.84 6.54 -6.38
CA LEU A 31 -12.60 7.97 -6.17
C LEU A 31 -13.67 8.88 -6.83
N PRO A 32 -14.13 8.63 -8.08
CA PRO A 32 -15.21 9.42 -8.67
C PRO A 32 -16.54 9.32 -7.89
N LEU A 33 -16.87 8.13 -7.37
CA LEU A 33 -18.08 7.91 -6.57
C LEU A 33 -17.96 8.62 -5.21
N LEU A 34 -16.78 8.59 -4.60
CA LEU A 34 -16.51 9.32 -3.35
C LEU A 34 -16.63 10.84 -3.54
N LEU A 35 -16.01 11.39 -4.59
CA LEU A 35 -16.10 12.81 -4.90
C LEU A 35 -17.54 13.26 -5.17
N GLN A 36 -18.30 12.46 -5.92
CA GLN A 36 -19.71 12.73 -6.15
C GLN A 36 -20.50 12.70 -4.84
N PHE A 37 -20.27 11.70 -3.99
CA PHE A 37 -20.93 11.59 -2.70
C PHE A 37 -20.65 12.79 -1.77
N ILE A 38 -19.41 13.27 -1.75
CA ILE A 38 -19.02 14.46 -0.98
C ILE A 38 -19.79 15.68 -1.48
N ASN A 39 -19.84 15.89 -2.80
CA ASN A 39 -20.56 17.00 -3.41
C ASN A 39 -22.06 16.97 -3.11
N ASP A 40 -22.67 15.79 -3.23
CA ASP A 40 -24.11 15.61 -3.01
C ASP A 40 -24.46 15.87 -1.53
N THR A 41 -23.62 15.41 -0.60
CA THR A 41 -23.88 15.56 0.84
C THR A 41 -23.54 16.94 1.39
N SER A 42 -22.52 17.62 0.86
CA SER A 42 -22.22 19.00 1.22
C SER A 42 -23.35 19.94 0.79
N SER A 43 -23.92 19.71 -0.38
CA SER A 43 -25.03 20.51 -0.93
C SER A 43 -26.36 20.24 -0.24
N ALA A 44 -26.58 19.00 0.24
CA ALA A 44 -27.84 18.60 0.85
C ALA A 44 -28.07 19.13 2.28
N SER A 45 -27.01 19.48 3.02
CA SER A 45 -27.16 19.93 4.42
C SER A 45 -26.01 20.82 4.88
N PRO A 46 -26.28 22.07 5.32
CA PRO A 46 -25.23 22.96 5.85
C PRO A 46 -24.64 22.50 7.18
N ARG A 47 -25.23 21.47 7.81
CA ARG A 47 -24.70 20.84 9.02
C ARG A 47 -23.51 19.93 8.73
N VAL A 48 -23.30 19.51 7.48
CA VAL A 48 -22.21 18.61 7.09
C VAL A 48 -21.10 19.42 6.45
N LYS A 49 -19.91 19.37 7.05
CA LYS A 49 -18.73 20.08 6.57
C LYS A 49 -17.63 19.06 6.25
N TRP A 50 -17.13 19.14 5.03
CA TRP A 50 -16.06 18.28 4.54
C TRP A 50 -14.75 19.04 4.52
N ILE A 51 -13.71 18.43 5.06
CA ILE A 51 -12.32 18.90 4.95
C ILE A 51 -11.56 17.80 4.22
N ILE A 52 -10.96 18.16 3.10
CA ILE A 52 -10.27 17.19 2.24
C ILE A 52 -8.85 17.70 2.02
N SER A 53 -7.86 16.86 2.29
CA SER A 53 -6.49 17.08 1.82
C SER A 53 -6.24 16.20 0.59
N SER A 54 -5.41 16.69 -0.33
CA SER A 54 -5.02 15.97 -1.55
C SER A 54 -3.71 16.56 -2.05
N GLY A 55 -2.85 15.73 -2.63
CA GLY A 55 -1.78 16.17 -3.52
C GLY A 55 -2.32 16.93 -4.74
N ASN A 56 -1.43 17.57 -5.48
CA ASN A 56 -1.75 18.40 -6.64
C ASN A 56 -2.06 17.53 -7.89
N TRP A 57 -3.24 16.91 -7.91
CA TRP A 57 -3.70 16.04 -8.99
C TRP A 57 -4.77 16.73 -9.85
N PRO A 58 -4.50 17.02 -11.13
CA PRO A 58 -5.44 17.73 -12.00
C PRO A 58 -6.82 17.07 -12.10
N LYS A 59 -6.89 15.73 -12.07
CA LYS A 59 -8.16 14.98 -12.12
C LYS A 59 -9.03 15.22 -10.89
N ILE A 60 -8.42 15.31 -9.71
CA ILE A 60 -9.14 15.62 -8.46
C ILE A 60 -9.55 17.09 -8.48
N GLU A 61 -8.63 17.98 -8.86
CA GLU A 61 -8.90 19.41 -8.95
C GLU A 61 -10.05 19.72 -9.91
N GLU A 62 -10.12 19.07 -11.08
CA GLU A 62 -11.22 19.23 -12.05
C GLU A 62 -12.58 18.85 -11.46
N GLN A 63 -12.66 17.78 -10.67
CA GLN A 63 -13.91 17.31 -10.07
C GLN A 63 -14.32 18.16 -8.86
N VAL A 64 -13.38 18.44 -7.95
CA VAL A 64 -13.59 19.37 -6.83
C VAL A 64 -13.98 20.75 -7.36
N ASN A 65 -13.51 21.10 -8.57
CA ASN A 65 -13.86 22.37 -9.15
C ASN A 65 -15.35 22.54 -9.46
N LYS A 66 -16.08 21.43 -9.62
CA LYS A 66 -17.52 21.40 -9.87
C LYS A 66 -18.34 21.58 -8.59
N PHE A 67 -17.71 21.59 -7.40
CA PHE A 67 -18.44 21.71 -6.15
C PHE A 67 -18.99 23.13 -5.98
N GLU A 68 -20.28 23.23 -5.63
CA GLU A 68 -20.97 24.52 -5.48
C GLU A 68 -20.50 25.29 -4.24
N GLN A 69 -20.23 24.58 -3.14
CA GLN A 69 -19.75 25.13 -1.88
C GLN A 69 -18.36 24.59 -1.58
N LYS A 70 -17.32 25.38 -1.88
CA LYS A 70 -15.94 25.01 -1.59
C LYS A 70 -15.10 26.24 -1.25
N ASP A 71 -14.19 26.05 -0.30
CA ASP A 71 -13.04 26.91 -0.07
C ASP A 71 -11.79 26.09 -0.38
N GLN A 72 -10.91 26.60 -1.24
CA GLN A 72 -9.66 25.91 -1.61
C GLN A 72 -8.47 26.60 -0.99
N LEU A 73 -7.76 25.89 -0.10
CA LEU A 73 -6.47 26.33 0.42
C LEU A 73 -5.34 25.64 -0.34
N ARG A 74 -4.57 26.41 -1.12
CA ARG A 74 -3.37 25.91 -1.78
C ARG A 74 -2.15 26.20 -0.91
N LEU A 75 -1.61 25.17 -0.28
CA LEU A 75 -0.46 25.31 0.61
C LEU A 75 0.81 25.77 -0.14
N GLU A 76 0.98 25.32 -1.39
CA GLU A 76 2.12 25.69 -2.27
C GLU A 76 2.27 27.20 -2.47
N LEU A 77 1.19 27.98 -2.35
CA LEU A 77 1.22 29.44 -2.51
C LEU A 77 1.79 30.18 -1.29
N ASN A 78 2.09 29.47 -0.20
CA ASN A 78 2.58 30.03 1.07
C ASN A 78 3.98 29.52 1.42
N GLU A 79 4.90 29.51 0.45
CA GLU A 79 6.27 29.00 0.60
C GLU A 79 6.98 29.52 1.86
N ASP A 80 6.91 30.82 2.13
CA ASP A 80 7.55 31.43 3.31
C ASP A 80 7.00 30.88 4.63
N SER A 81 5.69 30.65 4.71
CA SER A 81 5.04 30.11 5.90
C SER A 81 5.40 28.63 6.10
N ILE A 82 5.45 27.86 5.01
CA ILE A 82 5.91 26.46 5.05
C ILE A 82 7.37 26.40 5.49
N ALA A 83 8.24 27.22 4.90
CA ALA A 83 9.65 27.28 5.27
C ALA A 83 9.84 27.65 6.75
N ALA A 84 9.05 28.59 7.28
CA ALA A 84 9.07 28.93 8.71
C ALA A 84 8.58 27.78 9.60
N ALA A 85 7.55 27.06 9.18
CA ALA A 85 7.04 25.89 9.89
C ALA A 85 8.06 24.74 9.90
N VAL A 86 8.69 24.44 8.77
CA VAL A 86 9.77 23.44 8.65
C VAL A 86 10.97 23.83 9.51
N ARG A 87 11.35 25.10 9.54
CA ARG A 87 12.43 25.57 10.44
C ARG A 87 12.08 25.34 11.91
N THR A 88 10.83 25.62 12.30
CA THR A 88 10.34 25.37 13.66
C THR A 88 10.37 23.88 14.00
N TYR A 89 9.92 23.04 13.06
CA TYR A 89 9.96 21.59 13.18
C TYR A 89 11.37 21.05 13.33
N ILE A 90 12.32 21.46 12.48
CA ILE A 90 13.74 21.09 12.59
C ILE A 90 14.29 21.48 13.96
N LYS A 91 14.04 22.72 14.42
CA LYS A 91 14.51 23.19 15.73
C LYS A 91 14.01 22.28 16.86
N PHE A 92 12.72 21.96 16.85
CA PHE A 92 12.09 21.11 17.84
C PHE A 92 12.67 19.69 17.81
N LYS A 93 12.68 19.05 16.63
CA LYS A 93 13.13 17.66 16.49
C LYS A 93 14.61 17.45 16.73
N VAL A 94 15.47 18.38 16.31
CA VAL A 94 16.90 18.30 16.62
C VAL A 94 17.15 18.46 18.12
N ALA A 95 16.36 19.27 18.82
CA ALA A 95 16.46 19.39 20.28
C ALA A 95 16.04 18.08 20.99
N GLU A 96 14.93 17.45 20.54
CA GLU A 96 14.52 16.13 21.04
C GLU A 96 15.62 15.07 20.81
N LEU A 97 16.12 14.98 19.58
CA LEU A 97 17.18 14.05 19.19
C LEU A 97 18.46 14.29 20.00
N ALA A 98 18.85 15.55 20.17
CA ALA A 98 20.04 15.91 20.93
C ALA A 98 19.96 15.48 22.41
N LYS A 99 18.77 15.59 23.02
CA LYS A 99 18.52 15.12 24.38
C LYS A 99 18.69 13.60 24.48
N TRP A 100 18.06 12.86 23.58
CA TRP A 100 18.09 11.40 23.61
C TRP A 100 19.46 10.82 23.24
N LYS A 101 20.10 11.34 22.19
CA LYS A 101 21.42 10.90 21.69
C LYS A 101 22.61 11.55 22.37
N LYS A 102 22.37 12.43 23.35
CA LYS A 102 23.38 13.18 24.12
C LYS A 102 24.34 13.96 23.21
N TYR A 103 23.78 14.71 22.26
CA TYR A 103 24.56 15.63 21.43
C TYR A 103 25.01 16.83 22.26
N ASN A 104 26.23 17.30 22.05
CA ASN A 104 26.64 18.59 22.60
C ASN A 104 26.04 19.74 21.75
N ALA A 105 26.06 20.95 22.30
CA ALA A 105 25.48 22.13 21.65
C ALA A 105 26.07 22.38 20.25
N LYS A 106 27.38 22.13 20.07
CA LYS A 106 28.05 22.30 18.77
C LYS A 106 27.49 21.34 17.72
N LEU A 107 27.41 20.05 18.03
CA LEU A 107 26.90 19.03 17.11
C LEU A 107 25.42 19.27 16.78
N ALA A 108 24.59 19.55 17.79
CA ALA A 108 23.18 19.85 17.58
C ALA A 108 22.99 21.09 16.67
N ASN A 109 23.80 22.13 16.86
CA ASN A 109 23.78 23.30 16.00
C ASN A 109 24.20 22.97 14.57
N SER A 110 25.30 22.22 14.37
CA SER A 110 25.75 21.84 13.03
C SER A 110 24.70 21.00 12.29
N VAL A 111 24.09 20.00 12.94
CA VAL A 111 23.00 19.20 12.37
C VAL A 111 21.84 20.10 11.95
N ARG A 112 21.42 21.01 12.83
CA ARG A 112 20.31 21.95 12.57
C ARG A 112 20.59 22.85 11.36
N GLU A 113 21.78 23.43 11.25
CA GLU A 113 22.13 24.32 10.14
C GLU A 113 22.16 23.58 8.80
N ILE A 114 22.66 22.35 8.76
CA ILE A 114 22.65 21.55 7.52
C ILE A 114 21.21 21.21 7.12
N LEU A 115 20.36 20.82 8.07
CA LEU A 115 18.95 20.56 7.80
C LEU A 115 18.23 21.81 7.29
N TYR A 116 18.47 22.99 7.88
CA TYR A 116 17.89 24.24 7.37
C TYR A 116 18.31 24.56 5.94
N LYS A 117 19.57 24.32 5.60
CA LYS A 117 20.11 24.62 4.28
C LYS A 117 19.54 23.70 3.20
N ASN A 118 19.30 22.43 3.52
CA ASN A 118 19.02 21.40 2.52
C ASN A 118 17.55 20.94 2.48
N ALA A 119 16.73 21.28 3.49
CA ALA A 119 15.36 20.79 3.59
C ALA A 119 14.40 21.30 2.52
N ASP A 120 14.69 22.46 1.91
CA ASP A 120 13.88 23.06 0.85
C ASP A 120 12.37 23.01 1.14
N ALA A 121 11.99 23.52 2.32
CA ALA A 121 10.62 23.54 2.83
C ALA A 121 9.90 22.17 2.86
N THR A 122 10.63 21.05 2.88
CA THR A 122 10.07 19.69 2.85
C THR A 122 10.15 18.99 4.21
N PHE A 123 9.01 18.82 4.89
CA PHE A 123 8.93 18.09 6.17
C PHE A 123 9.42 16.64 6.08
N LEU A 124 9.01 15.93 5.01
CA LEU A 124 9.35 14.52 4.81
C LEU A 124 10.86 14.30 4.70
N TRP A 125 11.56 15.16 3.94
CA TRP A 125 13.02 15.11 3.79
C TRP A 125 13.71 15.20 5.15
N VAL A 126 13.27 16.14 6.01
CA VAL A 126 13.78 16.30 7.37
C VAL A 126 13.49 15.06 8.22
N ALA A 127 12.26 14.54 8.16
CA ALA A 127 11.84 13.39 8.95
C ALA A 127 12.66 12.13 8.62
N LEU A 128 12.90 11.86 7.32
CA LEU A 128 13.71 10.73 6.86
C LEU A 128 15.14 10.80 7.40
N ILE A 129 15.77 11.97 7.37
CA ILE A 129 17.14 12.13 7.89
C ILE A 129 17.18 11.99 9.41
N LEU A 130 16.19 12.55 10.12
CA LEU A 130 16.10 12.38 11.57
C LEU A 130 15.98 10.89 11.95
N GLN A 131 15.18 10.11 11.23
CA GLN A 131 15.05 8.66 11.44
C GLN A 131 16.38 7.92 11.24
N GLU A 132 17.17 8.32 10.26
CA GLU A 132 18.52 7.77 10.06
C GLU A 132 19.48 8.17 11.19
N LEU A 133 19.37 9.41 11.70
CA LEU A 133 20.16 9.85 12.85
C LEU A 133 19.77 9.16 14.15
N GLU A 134 18.51 8.77 14.31
CA GLU A 134 18.04 7.99 15.46
C GLU A 134 18.73 6.63 15.54
N LYS A 135 19.06 6.01 14.41
CA LYS A 135 19.82 4.75 14.34
C LYS A 135 21.34 4.95 14.40
N THR A 136 21.82 6.16 14.09
CA THR A 136 23.25 6.48 13.94
C THR A 136 23.96 6.75 15.29
N ASP A 137 25.20 6.28 15.45
CA ASP A 137 26.06 6.67 16.58
C ASP A 137 26.36 8.17 16.54
N ARG A 138 26.29 8.87 17.69
CA ARG A 138 26.48 10.32 17.77
C ARG A 138 27.78 10.83 17.11
N ARG A 139 28.85 10.03 17.09
CA ARG A 139 30.15 10.40 16.50
C ARG A 139 30.09 10.47 14.97
N LYS A 140 29.15 9.74 14.37
CA LYS A 140 28.93 9.67 12.92
C LYS A 140 27.81 10.60 12.45
N ALA A 141 27.02 11.17 13.36
CA ALA A 141 25.84 11.97 13.05
C ALA A 141 26.12 13.07 12.02
N LEU A 142 27.18 13.87 12.22
CA LEU A 142 27.51 14.96 11.30
C LEU A 142 27.82 14.45 9.88
N LYS A 143 28.67 13.40 9.78
CA LYS A 143 29.01 12.76 8.52
C LYS A 143 27.77 12.21 7.80
N VAL A 144 26.80 11.67 8.55
CA VAL A 144 25.55 11.14 8.01
C VAL A 144 24.69 12.28 7.45
N VAL A 145 24.46 13.36 8.19
CA VAL A 145 23.68 14.51 7.71
C VAL A 145 24.30 15.17 6.48
N GLU A 146 25.62 15.35 6.47
CA GLU A 146 26.35 15.97 5.34
C GLU A 146 26.27 15.13 4.06
N ALA A 147 26.05 13.82 4.19
CA ALA A 147 25.99 12.93 3.06
C ALA A 147 24.61 12.90 2.38
N PHE A 148 23.57 13.45 3.02
CA PHE A 148 22.22 13.52 2.46
C PHE A 148 22.08 14.71 1.50
N PRO A 149 21.73 14.45 0.22
CA PRO A 149 21.56 15.52 -0.75
C PRO A 149 20.25 16.29 -0.51
N PRO A 150 20.18 17.57 -0.93
CA PRO A 150 18.93 18.33 -0.89
C PRO A 150 17.89 17.74 -1.86
N GLY A 151 16.62 17.84 -1.49
CA GLY A 151 15.48 17.34 -2.27
C GLY A 151 15.21 15.84 -2.10
N LEU A 152 13.95 15.43 -2.35
CA LEU A 152 13.49 14.05 -2.15
C LEU A 152 14.06 13.07 -3.17
N ASP A 153 14.10 13.42 -4.46
CA ASP A 153 14.61 12.52 -5.50
C ASP A 153 16.09 12.10 -5.28
N PRO A 154 17.03 13.04 -5.03
CA PRO A 154 18.39 12.68 -4.67
C PRO A 154 18.48 11.89 -3.36
N LEU A 155 17.63 12.23 -2.37
CA LEU A 155 17.56 11.52 -1.09
C LEU A 155 17.18 10.05 -1.31
N TYR A 156 16.13 9.78 -2.08
CA TYR A 156 15.70 8.42 -2.39
C TYR A 156 16.75 7.65 -3.20
N LYS A 157 17.42 8.28 -4.18
CA LYS A 157 18.54 7.64 -4.92
C LYS A 157 19.64 7.18 -3.97
N ARG A 158 20.01 8.03 -3.01
CA ARG A 158 21.00 7.69 -1.99
C ARG A 158 20.53 6.53 -1.11
N MET A 159 19.29 6.59 -0.61
CA MET A 159 18.73 5.52 0.22
C MET A 159 18.71 4.19 -0.54
N MET A 160 18.31 4.18 -1.81
CA MET A 160 18.34 2.97 -2.64
C MET A 160 19.76 2.44 -2.86
N ALA A 161 20.76 3.30 -3.00
CA ALA A 161 22.15 2.88 -3.07
C ALA A 161 22.59 2.18 -1.78
N GLN A 162 22.20 2.71 -0.62
CA GLN A 162 22.48 2.08 0.68
C GLN A 162 21.79 0.71 0.82
N VAL A 163 20.53 0.60 0.40
CA VAL A 163 19.81 -0.69 0.39
C VAL A 163 20.52 -1.68 -0.54
N SER A 164 20.98 -1.22 -1.71
CA SER A 164 21.67 -2.05 -2.71
C SER A 164 23.05 -2.55 -2.26
N GLU A 165 23.68 -1.88 -1.30
CA GLU A 165 24.96 -2.27 -0.69
C GLU A 165 24.78 -3.18 0.54
N SER A 166 23.55 -3.39 1.01
CA SER A 166 23.26 -4.23 2.18
C SER A 166 23.30 -5.74 1.84
N GLU A 167 23.50 -6.58 2.86
CA GLU A 167 23.45 -8.04 2.70
C GLU A 167 22.04 -8.53 2.27
N ASP A 168 21.00 -7.78 2.65
CA ASP A 168 19.60 -8.07 2.35
C ASP A 168 19.11 -7.39 1.04
N ALA A 169 20.02 -6.84 0.22
CA ALA A 169 19.68 -6.06 -0.97
C ALA A 169 18.69 -6.78 -1.89
N ASP A 170 18.92 -8.07 -2.13
CA ASP A 170 18.10 -8.90 -3.00
C ASP A 170 16.69 -9.12 -2.44
N LEU A 171 16.57 -9.39 -1.13
CA LEU A 171 15.27 -9.52 -0.48
C LEU A 171 14.52 -8.18 -0.46
N CYS A 172 15.20 -7.07 -0.17
CA CYS A 172 14.61 -5.73 -0.18
C CYS A 172 14.04 -5.39 -1.56
N LYS A 173 14.78 -5.68 -2.64
CA LYS A 173 14.31 -5.44 -4.02
C LYS A 173 13.06 -6.26 -4.34
N ARG A 174 12.97 -7.51 -3.89
CA ARG A 174 11.77 -8.36 -4.06
C ARG A 174 10.57 -7.78 -3.33
N ILE A 175 10.76 -7.42 -2.06
CA ILE A 175 9.73 -6.78 -1.25
C ILE A 175 9.23 -5.50 -1.93
N PHE A 176 10.12 -4.61 -2.39
CA PHE A 176 9.71 -3.42 -3.15
C PHE A 176 8.90 -3.78 -4.38
N SER A 177 9.36 -4.76 -5.15
CA SER A 177 8.70 -5.19 -6.39
C SER A 177 7.26 -5.63 -6.11
N ILE A 178 7.03 -6.41 -5.05
CA ILE A 178 5.70 -6.86 -4.63
C ILE A 178 4.87 -5.69 -4.09
N VAL A 179 5.38 -4.95 -3.11
CA VAL A 179 4.65 -3.87 -2.42
C VAL A 179 4.26 -2.73 -3.38
N MET A 180 4.99 -2.55 -4.48
CA MET A 180 4.63 -1.59 -5.53
C MET A 180 3.36 -1.97 -6.31
N VAL A 181 3.14 -3.27 -6.55
CA VAL A 181 2.08 -3.74 -7.46
C VAL A 181 0.84 -4.26 -6.74
N VAL A 182 0.94 -4.54 -5.44
CA VAL A 182 -0.21 -4.96 -4.63
C VAL A 182 -1.32 -3.89 -4.61
N LYS A 183 -2.56 -4.35 -4.59
CA LYS A 183 -3.76 -3.51 -4.73
C LYS A 183 -4.19 -2.82 -3.44
N ARG A 184 -3.60 -3.20 -2.31
CA ARG A 184 -3.73 -2.56 -1.00
C ARG A 184 -2.47 -2.80 -0.18
N PRO A 185 -2.25 -2.04 0.92
CA PRO A 185 -1.25 -2.39 1.92
C PRO A 185 -1.34 -3.87 2.32
N ILE A 186 -0.19 -4.55 2.32
CA ILE A 186 -0.11 -6.00 2.44
C ILE A 186 0.28 -6.40 3.86
N LYS A 187 -0.38 -7.42 4.42
CA LYS A 187 0.00 -7.95 5.73
C LYS A 187 1.27 -8.79 5.64
N LEU A 188 2.06 -8.85 6.70
CA LEU A 188 3.30 -9.64 6.74
C LEU A 188 3.07 -11.10 6.34
N ARG A 189 2.02 -11.74 6.88
CA ARG A 189 1.64 -13.12 6.53
C ARG A 189 1.28 -13.31 5.06
N GLU A 190 0.63 -12.31 4.46
CA GLU A 190 0.28 -12.31 3.04
C GLU A 190 1.53 -12.15 2.18
N LEU A 191 2.44 -11.25 2.57
CA LEU A 191 3.69 -11.00 1.87
C LEU A 191 4.61 -12.22 1.87
N VAL A 192 4.79 -12.88 3.03
CA VAL A 192 5.52 -14.16 3.13
C VAL A 192 4.88 -15.23 2.22
N SER A 193 3.55 -15.29 2.15
CA SER A 193 2.88 -16.30 1.32
C SER A 193 3.05 -16.05 -0.19
N LEU A 194 3.18 -14.79 -0.60
CA LEU A 194 3.33 -14.37 -2.00
C LEU A 194 4.76 -14.52 -2.55
N ASP A 195 5.76 -14.76 -1.72
CA ASP A 195 7.14 -14.97 -2.16
C ASP A 195 7.75 -16.17 -1.44
N ASP A 196 8.06 -17.23 -2.18
CA ASP A 196 8.65 -18.45 -1.64
C ASP A 196 10.08 -18.29 -1.13
N THR A 197 10.77 -17.20 -1.50
CA THR A 197 12.08 -16.86 -0.94
C THR A 197 11.99 -16.24 0.44
N LEU A 198 10.81 -15.73 0.82
CA LEU A 198 10.53 -15.19 2.16
C LEU A 198 9.99 -16.25 3.13
N HIS A 199 9.67 -17.45 2.63
CA HIS A 199 9.07 -18.52 3.40
C HIS A 199 10.00 -19.73 3.46
N LYS A 200 10.61 -20.02 4.62
CA LYS A 200 11.72 -20.98 4.70
C LYS A 200 11.33 -22.46 4.63
N LEU A 201 10.03 -22.85 4.59
CA LEU A 201 9.64 -24.27 4.61
C LEU A 201 8.37 -24.60 3.80
N ASN A 202 8.26 -25.82 3.27
CA ASN A 202 7.10 -26.30 2.47
C ASN A 202 5.76 -26.47 3.24
N TYR A 203 5.60 -25.94 4.45
CA TYR A 203 4.37 -26.10 5.25
C TYR A 203 3.82 -24.78 5.82
N PRO A 204 2.49 -24.56 5.79
CA PRO A 204 1.84 -23.28 6.13
C PRO A 204 1.49 -23.07 7.62
N GLU A 205 1.94 -23.94 8.53
CA GLU A 205 1.42 -23.95 9.91
C GLU A 205 2.27 -23.17 10.93
N ASP A 206 3.55 -22.91 10.65
CA ASP A 206 4.38 -22.04 11.49
C ASP A 206 5.24 -21.10 10.64
N ILE A 207 4.83 -19.82 10.62
CA ILE A 207 5.49 -18.71 9.89
C ILE A 207 6.02 -17.66 10.85
N SER A 208 6.10 -17.93 12.16
CA SER A 208 6.53 -16.89 13.11
C SER A 208 7.98 -16.47 12.86
N GLU A 209 8.88 -17.43 12.62
CA GLU A 209 10.28 -17.15 12.29
C GLU A 209 10.39 -16.37 10.98
N ASP A 210 9.64 -16.77 9.94
CA ASP A 210 9.62 -16.05 8.65
C ASP A 210 9.12 -14.61 8.79
N ILE A 211 8.14 -14.37 9.67
CA ILE A 211 7.64 -13.01 9.96
C ILE A 211 8.71 -12.18 10.68
N GLU A 212 9.38 -12.74 11.69
CA GLU A 212 10.46 -12.05 12.42
C GLU A 212 11.62 -11.70 11.48
N ASP A 213 12.03 -12.64 10.63
CA ASP A 213 13.05 -12.43 9.61
C ASP A 213 12.61 -11.35 8.60
N LEU A 214 11.36 -11.40 8.14
CA LEU A 214 10.81 -10.39 7.23
C LEU A 214 10.79 -9.00 7.88
N GLU A 215 10.43 -8.88 9.16
CA GLU A 215 10.48 -7.61 9.88
C GLU A 215 11.91 -7.07 9.98
N GLN A 216 12.89 -7.94 10.19
CA GLN A 216 14.31 -7.57 10.17
C GLN A 216 14.74 -7.07 8.77
N THR A 217 14.38 -7.78 7.70
CA THR A 217 14.64 -7.37 6.31
C THR A 217 13.94 -6.06 5.96
N LEU A 218 12.70 -5.86 6.38
CA LEU A 218 11.97 -4.60 6.21
C LEU A 218 12.67 -3.44 6.92
N GLY A 219 13.34 -3.70 8.04
CA GLY A 219 14.23 -2.75 8.70
C GLY A 219 15.44 -2.33 7.84
N GLN A 220 15.89 -3.20 6.92
CA GLN A 220 16.98 -2.95 5.97
C GLN A 220 16.51 -2.37 4.63
N CYS A 221 15.21 -2.36 4.34
CA CYS A 221 14.62 -1.70 3.17
C CYS A 221 14.75 -0.15 3.21
N GLY A 222 15.56 0.39 4.13
CA GLY A 222 15.66 1.81 4.41
C GLY A 222 14.32 2.39 4.86
N SER A 223 14.27 3.72 4.97
CA SER A 223 13.05 4.44 5.35
C SER A 223 12.06 4.57 4.17
N PHE A 224 11.97 3.56 3.29
CA PHE A 224 10.97 3.46 2.22
C PHE A 224 9.66 2.83 2.69
N LEU A 225 9.77 1.82 3.56
CA LEU A 225 8.64 1.03 4.07
C LEU A 225 8.52 1.18 5.58
N THR A 226 7.31 1.00 6.09
CA THR A 226 6.99 0.98 7.52
C THR A 226 5.97 -0.11 7.80
N VAL A 227 6.07 -0.72 8.98
CA VAL A 227 5.11 -1.72 9.45
C VAL A 227 4.22 -1.11 10.53
N ARG A 228 2.91 -1.18 10.33
CA ARG A 228 1.90 -0.77 11.31
C ARG A 228 0.87 -1.88 11.44
N GLU A 229 0.64 -2.37 12.66
CA GLU A 229 -0.32 -3.46 12.92
C GLU A 229 -0.10 -4.67 11.97
N SER A 230 1.15 -5.11 11.84
CA SER A 230 1.58 -6.20 10.95
C SER A 230 1.22 -6.00 9.47
N THR A 231 1.02 -4.75 9.04
CA THR A 231 0.74 -4.36 7.66
C THR A 231 1.85 -3.45 7.15
N VAL A 232 2.34 -3.75 5.95
CA VAL A 232 3.43 -3.03 5.29
C VAL A 232 2.85 -1.87 4.47
N TYR A 233 3.39 -0.67 4.69
CA TYR A 233 3.04 0.55 3.99
C TYR A 233 4.30 1.20 3.43
N PHE A 234 4.15 1.99 2.36
CA PHE A 234 5.15 3.01 2.05
C PHE A 234 5.14 4.07 3.14
N VAL A 235 6.32 4.62 3.45
CA VAL A 235 6.43 5.75 4.39
C VAL A 235 5.69 6.98 3.86
N HIS A 236 5.65 7.15 2.53
CA HIS A 236 4.90 8.20 1.85
C HIS A 236 4.67 7.83 0.38
N GLN A 237 3.62 8.36 -0.25
CA GLN A 237 3.32 8.12 -1.67
C GLN A 237 4.48 8.52 -2.60
N SER A 238 5.20 9.61 -2.31
CA SER A 238 6.40 10.00 -3.07
C SER A 238 7.51 8.95 -3.10
N ALA A 239 7.60 8.08 -2.09
CA ALA A 239 8.56 6.98 -2.07
C ALA A 239 8.15 5.89 -3.08
N LYS A 240 6.84 5.60 -3.16
CA LYS A 240 6.29 4.70 -4.18
C LYS A 240 6.46 5.28 -5.58
N ASP A 241 6.15 6.57 -5.76
CA ASP A 241 6.29 7.26 -7.05
C ASP A 241 7.73 7.25 -7.54
N PHE A 242 8.70 7.53 -6.65
CA PHE A 242 10.12 7.43 -6.95
C PHE A 242 10.50 6.04 -7.48
N LEU A 243 10.04 4.99 -6.81
CA LEU A 243 10.30 3.60 -7.22
C LEU A 243 9.64 3.27 -8.58
N LEU A 244 8.50 3.87 -8.90
CA LEU A 244 7.78 3.67 -10.16
C LEU A 244 8.38 4.42 -11.36
N GLN A 245 9.27 5.40 -11.16
CA GLN A 245 9.84 6.18 -12.27
C GLN A 245 10.65 5.29 -13.24
N GLU A 246 10.39 5.40 -14.55
CA GLU A 246 11.08 4.62 -15.61
C GLU A 246 12.60 4.86 -15.68
N ASN A 247 13.07 6.00 -15.13
CA ASN A 247 14.47 6.38 -15.06
C ASN A 247 15.20 5.85 -13.83
N THR A 248 14.51 5.11 -12.97
CA THR A 248 15.12 4.37 -11.86
C THR A 248 16.00 3.28 -12.49
N PRO A 249 17.32 3.23 -12.19
CA PRO A 249 18.26 2.35 -12.88
C PRO A 249 17.69 0.95 -13.06
N GLN A 250 17.66 0.42 -14.29
CA GLN A 250 16.95 -0.82 -14.64
C GLN A 250 17.40 -2.06 -13.84
N GLY A 251 18.47 -1.97 -13.04
CA GLY A 251 18.93 -3.00 -12.10
C GLY A 251 18.35 -2.90 -10.68
N LEU A 252 17.39 -2.03 -10.42
CA LEU A 252 16.76 -1.86 -9.10
C LEU A 252 15.55 -2.76 -8.85
N PHE A 253 14.90 -3.25 -9.92
CA PHE A 253 13.79 -4.20 -9.81
C PHE A 253 14.17 -5.52 -10.46
N TYR A 254 13.79 -6.62 -9.81
CA TYR A 254 14.05 -7.97 -10.31
C TYR A 254 13.34 -8.26 -11.64
N SER A 255 12.26 -7.53 -11.93
CA SER A 255 11.34 -7.84 -13.02
C SER A 255 10.54 -6.60 -13.43
N ARG A 256 10.02 -6.58 -14.66
CA ARG A 256 9.07 -5.55 -15.09
C ARG A 256 7.78 -5.65 -14.27
N VAL A 257 7.05 -4.54 -14.09
CA VAL A 257 5.77 -4.52 -13.33
C VAL A 257 4.83 -5.65 -13.75
N GLY A 258 4.69 -5.91 -15.06
CA GLY A 258 3.87 -7.01 -15.57
C GLY A 258 4.35 -8.41 -15.14
N GLU A 259 5.66 -8.65 -15.11
CA GLU A 259 6.24 -9.92 -14.67
C GLU A 259 6.00 -10.17 -13.18
N VAL A 260 6.12 -9.13 -12.34
CA VAL A 260 5.79 -9.23 -10.90
C VAL A 260 4.31 -9.56 -10.70
N ASN A 261 3.41 -8.91 -11.46
CA ASN A 261 1.99 -9.24 -11.43
C ASN A 261 1.75 -10.71 -11.81
N HIS A 262 2.43 -11.24 -12.82
CA HIS A 262 2.32 -12.65 -13.19
C HIS A 262 2.84 -13.60 -12.08
N ILE A 263 3.95 -13.25 -11.42
CA ILE A 263 4.47 -14.02 -10.27
C ILE A 263 3.43 -14.06 -9.14
N ILE A 264 2.87 -12.92 -8.76
CA ILE A 264 1.85 -12.83 -7.70
C ILE A 264 0.59 -13.60 -8.09
N PHE A 265 0.15 -13.51 -9.35
CA PHE A 265 -0.97 -14.29 -9.87
C PHE A 265 -0.74 -15.80 -9.72
N SER A 266 0.39 -16.30 -10.26
CA SER A 266 0.71 -17.73 -10.24
C SER A 266 0.85 -18.25 -8.82
N ARG A 267 1.58 -17.50 -7.97
CA ARG A 267 1.78 -17.83 -6.57
C ARG A 267 0.46 -17.81 -5.79
N SER A 268 -0.43 -16.86 -6.08
CA SER A 268 -1.76 -16.80 -5.48
C SER A 268 -2.57 -18.06 -5.74
N LEU A 269 -2.58 -18.57 -6.98
CA LEU A 269 -3.26 -19.82 -7.29
C LEU A 269 -2.62 -21.02 -6.59
N GLN A 270 -1.28 -21.05 -6.50
CA GLN A 270 -0.55 -22.11 -5.82
C GLN A 270 -0.89 -22.18 -4.33
N ILE A 271 -0.76 -21.06 -3.60
CA ILE A 271 -1.04 -21.05 -2.15
C ILE A 271 -2.51 -21.32 -1.85
N MET A 272 -3.43 -20.80 -2.67
CA MET A 272 -4.84 -21.12 -2.53
C MET A 272 -5.10 -22.61 -2.76
N SER A 273 -4.46 -23.23 -3.74
CA SER A 273 -4.59 -24.68 -3.98
C SER A 273 -4.04 -25.52 -2.81
N MET A 274 -3.05 -25.02 -2.08
CA MET A 274 -2.48 -25.71 -0.92
C MET A 274 -3.31 -25.51 0.36
N THR A 275 -3.99 -24.37 0.50
CA THR A 275 -4.69 -23.98 1.74
C THR A 275 -6.20 -24.22 1.67
N LEU A 276 -6.84 -23.94 0.53
CA LEU A 276 -8.28 -24.01 0.40
C LEU A 276 -8.76 -25.45 0.48
N ARG A 277 -9.68 -25.69 1.42
CA ARG A 277 -10.36 -26.97 1.61
C ARG A 277 -11.80 -26.72 2.03
N ARG A 278 -12.64 -27.72 1.80
CA ARG A 278 -14.03 -27.71 2.28
C ARG A 278 -14.07 -27.50 3.80
N ASP A 279 -14.99 -26.66 4.25
CA ASP A 279 -15.24 -26.40 5.67
C ASP A 279 -13.96 -25.94 6.41
N ILE A 280 -13.25 -24.96 5.83
CA ILE A 280 -11.93 -24.54 6.32
C ILE A 280 -11.98 -23.96 7.75
N TYR A 281 -13.10 -23.35 8.14
CA TYR A 281 -13.37 -22.88 9.51
C TYR A 281 -13.97 -23.97 10.41
N SER A 282 -14.14 -25.21 9.92
CA SER A 282 -14.69 -26.34 10.66
C SER A 282 -16.03 -26.03 11.32
N LEU A 283 -16.92 -25.37 10.56
CA LEU A 283 -18.26 -24.97 10.98
C LEU A 283 -19.20 -26.18 11.18
N LYS A 284 -18.91 -27.31 10.54
CA LYS A 284 -19.61 -28.61 10.62
C LYS A 284 -21.07 -28.63 10.15
N PHE A 285 -21.81 -27.53 10.28
CA PHE A 285 -23.24 -27.46 9.98
C PHE A 285 -23.52 -26.59 8.74
N PRO A 286 -24.18 -27.14 7.70
CA PRO A 286 -24.67 -26.32 6.60
C PRO A 286 -25.81 -25.40 7.10
N GLY A 287 -25.76 -24.12 6.72
CA GLY A 287 -26.83 -23.15 7.03
C GLY A 287 -26.55 -22.15 8.16
N ILE A 288 -25.34 -22.12 8.72
CA ILE A 288 -24.92 -21.03 9.62
C ILE A 288 -24.85 -19.73 8.81
N THR A 289 -25.49 -18.67 9.30
CA THR A 289 -25.40 -17.36 8.66
C THR A 289 -24.02 -16.76 8.87
N ILE A 290 -23.48 -16.08 7.86
CA ILE A 290 -22.13 -15.51 7.93
C ILE A 290 -21.91 -14.56 9.13
N ASP A 291 -22.97 -13.88 9.59
CA ASP A 291 -22.91 -12.97 10.74
C ASP A 291 -22.75 -13.69 12.09
N GLN A 292 -22.97 -15.01 12.13
CA GLN A 292 -22.77 -15.84 13.32
C GLN A 292 -21.38 -16.49 13.34
N VAL A 293 -20.66 -16.46 12.21
CA VAL A 293 -19.34 -17.08 12.10
C VAL A 293 -18.29 -16.23 12.81
N LYS A 294 -17.50 -16.86 13.68
CA LYS A 294 -16.34 -16.24 14.32
C LYS A 294 -15.06 -16.70 13.63
N GLN A 295 -14.16 -15.76 13.38
CA GLN A 295 -12.83 -16.05 12.88
C GLN A 295 -12.08 -16.94 13.89
N PRO A 296 -11.55 -18.11 13.48
CA PRO A 296 -10.68 -18.93 14.31
C PRO A 296 -9.37 -18.21 14.65
N ASP A 297 -8.73 -18.62 15.75
CA ASP A 297 -7.38 -18.22 16.11
C ASP A 297 -6.52 -19.49 16.30
N PRO A 298 -5.51 -19.74 15.45
CA PRO A 298 -5.06 -18.89 14.34
C PRO A 298 -6.05 -18.86 13.17
N ASP A 299 -6.12 -17.72 12.46
CA ASP A 299 -6.94 -17.58 11.25
C ASP A 299 -6.29 -18.31 10.08
N PRO A 300 -6.91 -19.38 9.52
CA PRO A 300 -6.33 -20.12 8.40
C PRO A 300 -6.29 -19.29 7.11
N PHE A 301 -6.95 -18.12 7.05
CA PHE A 301 -6.87 -17.21 5.90
C PHE A 301 -5.73 -16.21 5.97
N ALA A 302 -5.03 -16.11 7.10
CA ALA A 302 -4.15 -14.98 7.36
C ALA A 302 -3.08 -14.76 6.27
N GLY A 303 -2.60 -15.83 5.62
CA GLY A 303 -1.65 -15.75 4.50
C GLY A 303 -2.28 -15.70 3.10
N VAL A 304 -3.51 -16.20 2.92
CA VAL A 304 -4.13 -16.36 1.58
C VAL A 304 -5.23 -15.33 1.28
N ARG A 305 -5.61 -14.50 2.26
CA ARG A 305 -6.71 -13.53 2.13
C ARG A 305 -6.49 -12.56 0.97
N TYR A 306 -5.29 -12.02 0.82
CA TYR A 306 -4.93 -11.18 -0.33
C TYR A 306 -5.15 -11.91 -1.65
N SER A 307 -4.58 -13.12 -1.78
CA SER A 307 -4.69 -13.95 -2.97
C SER A 307 -6.13 -14.29 -3.32
N CYS A 308 -7.00 -14.54 -2.34
CA CYS A 308 -8.42 -14.81 -2.58
C CYS A 308 -9.15 -13.65 -3.27
N ILE A 309 -8.70 -12.41 -3.05
CA ILE A 309 -9.40 -11.19 -3.51
C ILE A 309 -8.75 -10.59 -4.77
N TYR A 310 -7.43 -10.73 -4.97
CA TYR A 310 -6.72 -9.94 -5.98
C TYR A 310 -6.00 -10.76 -7.07
N TRP A 311 -6.08 -12.09 -7.05
CA TRP A 311 -5.36 -12.92 -8.03
C TRP A 311 -5.76 -12.62 -9.50
N ILE A 312 -7.04 -12.30 -9.74
CA ILE A 312 -7.54 -11.94 -11.07
C ILE A 312 -7.04 -10.55 -11.47
N ASP A 313 -7.01 -9.57 -10.56
CA ASP A 313 -6.47 -8.24 -10.86
C ASP A 313 -5.00 -8.33 -11.30
N HIS A 314 -4.20 -9.19 -10.67
CA HIS A 314 -2.82 -9.44 -11.08
C HIS A 314 -2.71 -10.15 -12.43
N LEU A 315 -3.62 -11.07 -12.75
CA LEU A 315 -3.69 -11.67 -14.09
C LEU A 315 -3.99 -10.63 -15.17
N PHE A 316 -4.88 -9.68 -14.88
CA PHE A 316 -5.25 -8.61 -15.82
C PHE A 316 -4.14 -7.61 -16.10
N GLU A 317 -3.37 -7.27 -15.07
CA GLU A 317 -2.25 -6.32 -15.17
C GLU A 317 -1.03 -6.94 -15.86
N TYR A 318 -1.06 -8.25 -16.06
CA TYR A 318 -0.07 -8.94 -16.86
C TYR A 318 -0.32 -8.71 -18.36
N GLN A 319 0.49 -7.85 -18.95
CA GLN A 319 0.31 -7.33 -20.31
C GLN A 319 0.56 -8.36 -21.45
N SER A 320 0.89 -9.62 -21.14
CA SER A 320 1.08 -10.64 -22.18
C SER A 320 -0.24 -11.32 -22.53
N ARG A 321 -0.85 -10.86 -23.63
CA ARG A 321 -2.09 -11.43 -24.18
C ARG A 321 -1.97 -12.94 -24.43
N LYS A 322 -0.82 -13.39 -24.95
CA LYS A 322 -0.57 -14.79 -25.31
C LYS A 322 -0.52 -15.70 -24.08
N ASP A 323 0.19 -15.28 -23.04
CA ASP A 323 0.36 -16.07 -21.82
C ASP A 323 -0.93 -16.06 -20.98
N THR A 324 -1.70 -14.97 -21.01
CA THR A 324 -3.04 -14.90 -20.40
C THR A 324 -3.99 -15.91 -21.05
N ILE A 325 -3.98 -16.03 -22.37
CA ILE A 325 -4.78 -17.04 -23.10
C ILE A 325 -4.37 -18.45 -22.68
N GLN A 326 -3.07 -18.75 -22.66
CA GLN A 326 -2.57 -20.06 -22.25
C GLN A 326 -2.98 -20.42 -20.81
N ASN A 327 -3.06 -19.43 -19.91
CA ASN A 327 -3.53 -19.63 -18.54
C ASN A 327 -5.04 -19.92 -18.43
N LEU A 328 -5.84 -19.51 -19.41
CA LEU A 328 -7.30 -19.72 -19.48
C LEU A 328 -7.69 -20.99 -20.27
N GLU A 329 -6.79 -21.54 -21.08
CA GLU A 329 -7.02 -22.80 -21.82
C GLU A 329 -7.28 -24.00 -20.87
N ALA A 330 -7.80 -25.10 -21.41
CA ALA A 330 -8.21 -26.29 -20.64
C ALA A 330 -7.08 -26.97 -19.83
N SER A 331 -5.82 -26.59 -20.05
CA SER A 331 -4.64 -27.02 -19.27
C SER A 331 -3.97 -25.86 -18.53
N GLY A 332 -4.54 -24.66 -18.58
CA GLY A 332 -4.01 -23.46 -17.95
C GLY A 332 -4.21 -23.44 -16.44
N LEU A 333 -3.44 -22.58 -15.76
CA LEU A 333 -3.47 -22.46 -14.31
C LEU A 333 -4.85 -22.04 -13.79
N VAL A 334 -5.53 -21.12 -14.49
CA VAL A 334 -6.85 -20.62 -14.09
C VAL A 334 -7.90 -21.71 -14.21
N TYR A 335 -7.95 -22.40 -15.36
CA TYR A 335 -8.91 -23.47 -15.58
C TYR A 335 -8.72 -24.60 -14.57
N THR A 336 -7.47 -25.03 -14.34
CA THR A 336 -7.14 -26.09 -13.38
C THR A 336 -7.57 -25.72 -11.96
N PHE A 337 -7.28 -24.48 -11.55
CA PHE A 337 -7.68 -23.97 -10.25
C PHE A 337 -9.21 -23.94 -10.09
N LEU A 338 -9.93 -23.31 -11.03
CA LEU A 338 -11.39 -23.19 -10.95
C LEU A 338 -12.06 -24.56 -10.95
N ARG A 339 -11.60 -25.49 -11.79
CA ARG A 339 -12.16 -26.85 -11.86
C ARG A 339 -12.04 -27.61 -10.54
N GLN A 340 -11.00 -27.36 -9.75
CA GLN A 340 -10.72 -28.11 -8.51
C GLN A 340 -11.16 -27.37 -7.24
N TYR A 341 -10.97 -26.04 -7.19
CA TYR A 341 -11.07 -25.23 -5.97
C TYR A 341 -12.15 -24.15 -6.02
N PHE A 342 -12.90 -23.98 -7.11
CA PHE A 342 -13.88 -22.89 -7.24
C PHE A 342 -14.88 -22.83 -6.07
N LEU A 343 -15.44 -23.97 -5.66
CA LEU A 343 -16.40 -24.00 -4.54
C LEU A 343 -15.72 -23.66 -3.20
N TYR A 344 -14.47 -24.05 -3.00
CA TYR A 344 -13.72 -23.72 -1.79
C TYR A 344 -13.34 -22.24 -1.78
N TRP A 345 -12.99 -21.68 -2.93
CA TRP A 345 -12.74 -20.25 -3.09
C TRP A 345 -14.02 -19.43 -2.81
N LEU A 346 -15.18 -19.85 -3.32
CA LEU A 346 -16.47 -19.21 -3.01
C LEU A 346 -16.85 -19.32 -1.52
N GLU A 347 -16.58 -20.46 -0.89
CA GLU A 347 -16.75 -20.63 0.56
C GLU A 347 -15.92 -19.59 1.31
N VAL A 348 -14.64 -19.44 0.95
CA VAL A 348 -13.75 -18.46 1.58
C VAL A 348 -14.18 -17.03 1.31
N LEU A 349 -14.53 -16.66 0.08
CA LEU A 349 -15.06 -15.31 -0.20
C LEU A 349 -16.31 -15.00 0.64
N SER A 350 -17.16 -15.99 0.87
CA SER A 350 -18.30 -15.86 1.78
C SER A 350 -17.84 -15.62 3.22
N LEU A 351 -16.88 -16.39 3.71
CA LEU A 351 -16.30 -16.24 5.04
C LEU A 351 -15.58 -14.90 5.24
N LEU A 352 -14.99 -14.35 4.18
CA LEU A 352 -14.36 -13.04 4.15
C LEU A 352 -15.37 -11.87 4.03
N LYS A 353 -16.66 -12.18 3.82
CA LYS A 353 -17.72 -11.22 3.46
C LYS A 353 -17.42 -10.43 2.18
N SER A 354 -16.73 -11.06 1.22
CA SER A 354 -16.26 -10.47 -0.04
C SER A 354 -16.83 -11.17 -1.29
N VAL A 355 -18.08 -11.67 -1.20
CA VAL A 355 -18.74 -12.34 -2.34
C VAL A 355 -18.99 -11.38 -3.50
N SER A 356 -19.31 -10.11 -3.22
CA SER A 356 -19.48 -9.07 -4.23
C SER A 356 -18.23 -8.89 -5.09
N GLU A 357 -17.07 -8.90 -4.45
CA GLU A 357 -15.76 -8.81 -5.09
C GLU A 357 -15.51 -10.04 -5.94
N GLY A 358 -15.86 -11.23 -5.44
CA GLY A 358 -15.83 -12.48 -6.20
C GLY A 358 -16.70 -12.45 -7.46
N ILE A 359 -17.89 -11.85 -7.41
CA ILE A 359 -18.75 -11.69 -8.59
C ILE A 359 -18.08 -10.80 -9.64
N VAL A 360 -17.54 -9.64 -9.22
CA VAL A 360 -16.81 -8.72 -10.11
C VAL A 360 -15.59 -9.42 -10.73
N MET A 361 -14.88 -10.23 -9.95
CA MET A 361 -13.75 -11.03 -10.41
C MET A 361 -14.15 -12.05 -11.47
N VAL A 362 -15.25 -12.78 -11.28
CA VAL A 362 -15.75 -13.75 -12.28
C VAL A 362 -16.17 -13.04 -13.56
N GLN A 363 -16.89 -11.92 -13.45
CA GLN A 363 -17.27 -11.10 -14.61
C GLN A 363 -16.06 -10.63 -15.42
N LYS A 364 -15.02 -10.15 -14.72
CA LYS A 364 -13.73 -9.82 -15.34
C LYS A 364 -13.16 -11.01 -16.12
N LEU A 365 -13.13 -12.21 -15.54
CA LEU A 365 -12.64 -13.40 -16.27
C LEU A 365 -13.49 -13.75 -17.50
N GLU A 366 -14.82 -13.62 -17.41
CA GLU A 366 -15.74 -13.83 -18.53
C GLU A 366 -15.46 -12.82 -19.66
N ASP A 367 -15.30 -11.54 -19.32
CA ASP A 367 -14.97 -10.48 -20.28
C ASP A 367 -13.65 -10.77 -21.01
N LEU A 368 -12.64 -11.30 -20.32
CA LEU A 368 -11.39 -11.74 -20.95
C LEU A 368 -11.66 -12.85 -21.97
N GLN A 369 -12.40 -13.89 -21.58
CA GLN A 369 -12.70 -15.00 -22.47
C GLN A 369 -13.43 -14.52 -23.74
N VAL A 370 -14.45 -13.67 -23.59
CA VAL A 370 -15.24 -13.14 -24.72
C VAL A 370 -14.38 -12.23 -25.63
N CYS A 371 -13.55 -11.35 -25.06
CA CYS A 371 -12.60 -10.53 -25.80
C CYS A 371 -11.56 -11.35 -26.59
N PHE A 372 -11.30 -12.60 -26.19
CA PHE A 372 -10.41 -13.50 -26.92
C PHE A 372 -11.15 -14.29 -28.00
N GLU A 373 -12.33 -14.87 -27.72
CA GLU A 373 -13.14 -15.59 -28.73
C GLU A 373 -13.50 -14.69 -29.94
N THR A 374 -13.79 -13.42 -29.70
CA THR A 374 -14.07 -12.43 -30.77
C THR A 374 -12.85 -12.01 -31.58
N ALA A 375 -11.64 -12.05 -31.00
CA ALA A 375 -10.40 -11.66 -31.68
C ALA A 375 -9.82 -12.76 -32.58
N PHE A 376 -10.24 -14.01 -32.42
CA PHE A 376 -9.88 -15.14 -33.29
C PHE A 376 -10.94 -15.47 -34.36
N SER A 377 -12.04 -14.69 -34.41
CA SER A 377 -13.13 -14.86 -35.38
C SER A 377 -13.05 -13.90 -36.59
N ILE A 378 -11.92 -13.23 -36.78
CA ILE A 378 -11.54 -12.43 -37.96
C ILE A 378 -10.27 -13.04 -38.53
#